data_AF-A0A429FDL1-F1
#
_entry.id   AF-A0A429FDL1-F1
#
_cell.length_a   1.000
_cell.length_b   1.000
_cell.length_c   1.000
_cell.angle_alpha   90.00
_cell.angle_beta   90.00
_cell.angle_gamma   90.00
#
_symmetry.space_group_name_H-M   'P 1'
#
loop_
_entity.id
_entity.type
_entity.pdbx_description
1 polymer ?
#
loop_
_entity_poly.entity_id
_entity_poly.type
_entity_poly.pdbx_seq_one_letter_code
_entity_poly.pdbx_strand_id
1 'polypeptide(L)'
;MPTPNTGSKLPPLPMQVRPHLGEGIASYIQRLAQANHLSPNELTAVLRPSGRTPDLHRLAQLTNSTVDALRRALPDAPGRVNTDPNRTGPFPQRVDRALPSLNDRVDLLLALGDALQNGVHRNALRRRFPQLNRRHIRLALQHQPRQHRPHHLK
;
A
#
# COMPACT_ATOMS: atom_id res chain seq x y z
N MET A 1 5.14 -32.93 -9.94
CA MET A 1 5.12 -32.18 -11.20
C MET A 1 3.90 -31.27 -11.19
N PRO A 2 4.02 -29.94 -11.03
CA PRO A 2 2.87 -29.06 -11.15
C PRO A 2 2.47 -28.99 -12.64
N THR A 3 1.22 -29.34 -12.94
CA THR A 3 0.70 -29.28 -14.30
C THR A 3 0.57 -27.82 -14.75
N PRO A 4 1.00 -27.46 -15.98
CA PRO A 4 0.72 -26.14 -16.51
C PRO A 4 -0.79 -26.08 -16.75
N ASN A 5 -1.49 -25.29 -15.93
CA ASN A 5 -2.90 -24.97 -16.13
C ASN A 5 -3.02 -24.17 -17.44
N THR A 6 -3.11 -24.86 -18.57
CA THR A 6 -3.48 -24.30 -19.87
C THR A 6 -4.95 -23.95 -19.83
N GLY A 7 -5.27 -22.86 -19.11
CA GLY A 7 -6.54 -22.18 -19.22
C GLY A 7 -6.72 -21.78 -20.68
N SER A 8 -7.84 -22.21 -21.26
CA SER A 8 -8.28 -21.88 -22.61
C SER A 8 -7.90 -20.45 -23.00
N LYS A 9 -7.14 -20.31 -24.09
CA LYS A 9 -6.68 -19.01 -24.59
C LYS A 9 -7.91 -18.17 -24.94
N LEU A 10 -8.22 -17.17 -24.11
CA LEU A 10 -9.33 -16.26 -24.38
C LEU A 10 -8.96 -15.38 -25.58
N PRO A 11 -9.88 -15.17 -26.55
CA PRO A 11 -9.65 -14.23 -27.63
C PRO A 11 -9.51 -12.81 -27.06
N PRO A 12 -8.60 -11.98 -27.60
CA PRO A 12 -8.47 -10.61 -27.16
C PRO A 12 -9.77 -9.83 -27.45
N LEU A 13 -10.09 -8.88 -26.58
CA LEU A 13 -11.23 -8.00 -26.78
C LEU A 13 -11.00 -7.07 -27.99
N PRO A 14 -12.07 -6.66 -28.71
CA PRO A 14 -11.95 -5.78 -29.88
C PRO A 14 -11.29 -4.44 -29.55
N MET A 15 -11.67 -3.81 -28.44
CA MET A 15 -11.10 -2.55 -27.98
C MET A 15 -10.13 -2.79 -26.83
N GLN A 16 -8.88 -2.39 -27.07
CA GLN A 16 -7.78 -2.53 -26.14
C GLN A 16 -7.62 -1.24 -25.35
N VAL A 17 -7.81 -1.31 -24.03
CA VAL A 17 -7.66 -0.17 -23.12
C VAL A 17 -6.36 -0.32 -22.35
N ARG A 18 -5.54 0.74 -22.29
CA ARG A 18 -4.32 0.73 -21.49
C ARG A 18 -4.65 1.05 -20.02
N PRO A 19 -4.06 0.33 -19.05
CA PRO A 19 -4.23 0.65 -17.63
C PRO A 19 -3.56 1.99 -17.31
N HIS A 20 -4.22 2.80 -16.48
CA HIS A 20 -3.63 4.04 -15.97
C HIS A 20 -2.72 3.74 -14.78
N LEU A 21 -1.69 4.58 -14.59
CA LEU A 21 -0.74 4.39 -13.49
C LEU A 21 -1.46 4.60 -12.14
N GLY A 22 -1.44 3.57 -11.28
CA GLY A 22 -2.10 3.63 -9.96
C GLY A 22 -3.61 3.35 -9.99
N GLU A 23 -4.16 2.96 -11.14
CA GLU A 23 -5.53 2.51 -11.27
C GLU A 23 -5.74 1.14 -10.64
N GLY A 24 -6.76 0.98 -9.79
CA GLY A 24 -7.12 -0.32 -9.21
C GLY A 24 -7.73 -1.28 -10.23
N ILE A 25 -7.64 -2.59 -9.98
CA ILE A 25 -8.14 -3.62 -10.90
C ILE A 25 -9.63 -3.44 -11.23
N ALA A 26 -10.46 -3.12 -10.23
CA ALA A 26 -11.90 -2.96 -10.43
C ALA A 26 -12.23 -1.81 -11.38
N SER A 27 -11.53 -0.67 -11.25
CA SER A 27 -11.72 0.50 -12.11
C SER A 27 -11.24 0.22 -13.54
N TYR A 28 -10.11 -0.49 -13.68
CA TYR A 28 -9.62 -0.92 -14.98
C TYR A 28 -10.60 -1.86 -15.69
N ILE A 29 -11.18 -2.84 -14.97
CA ILE A 29 -12.20 -3.74 -15.52
C ILE A 29 -13.44 -2.96 -15.97
N GLN A 30 -13.89 -1.97 -15.20
CA GLN A 30 -15.05 -1.14 -15.59
C GLN A 30 -14.79 -0.38 -16.90
N ARG A 31 -13.63 0.26 -17.05
CA ARG A 31 -13.28 0.95 -18.30
C ARG A 31 -13.14 0.00 -19.47
N LEU A 32 -12.53 -1.17 -19.23
CA LEU A 32 -12.39 -2.19 -20.25
C LEU A 32 -13.75 -2.72 -20.72
N ALA A 33 -14.69 -2.92 -19.78
CA ALA A 33 -16.06 -3.31 -20.08
C ALA A 33 -16.80 -2.22 -20.87
N GLN A 34 -16.71 -0.96 -20.41
CA GLN A 34 -17.31 0.18 -21.10
C GLN A 34 -16.79 0.35 -22.52
N ALA A 35 -15.47 0.23 -22.73
CA ALA A 35 -14.87 0.33 -24.07
C ALA A 35 -15.31 -0.80 -25.01
N ASN A 36 -15.64 -1.97 -24.48
CA ASN A 36 -16.08 -3.11 -25.29
C ASN A 36 -17.60 -3.30 -25.30
N HIS A 37 -18.35 -2.32 -24.77
CA HIS A 37 -19.82 -2.39 -24.61
C HIS A 37 -20.28 -3.66 -23.86
N LEU A 38 -19.45 -4.19 -22.97
CA LEU A 38 -19.76 -5.33 -22.12
C LEU A 38 -20.24 -4.85 -20.76
N SER A 39 -21.03 -5.67 -20.07
CA SER A 39 -21.32 -5.37 -18.66
C SER A 39 -20.09 -5.68 -17.80
N PRO A 40 -19.79 -4.84 -16.78
CA PRO A 40 -18.69 -5.10 -15.86
C PRO A 40 -18.84 -6.43 -15.12
N ASN A 41 -20.08 -6.85 -14.83
CA ASN A 41 -20.37 -8.10 -14.13
C ASN A 41 -20.06 -9.34 -14.99
N GLU A 42 -20.40 -9.34 -16.28
CA GLU A 42 -20.08 -10.44 -17.19
C GLU A 42 -18.58 -10.57 -17.39
N LEU A 43 -17.89 -9.45 -17.63
CA LEU A 43 -16.43 -9.44 -17.78
C LEU A 43 -15.75 -9.96 -16.51
N THR A 44 -16.27 -9.55 -15.35
CA THR A 44 -15.80 -10.02 -14.05
C THR A 44 -16.03 -11.51 -13.85
N ALA A 45 -17.17 -12.06 -14.29
CA ALA A 45 -17.45 -13.49 -14.19
C ALA A 45 -16.46 -14.32 -15.04
N VAL A 46 -16.15 -13.86 -16.25
CA VAL A 46 -15.14 -14.50 -17.12
C VAL A 46 -13.74 -14.48 -16.47
N LEU A 47 -13.42 -13.39 -15.78
CA LEU A 47 -12.16 -13.20 -15.06
C LEU A 47 -12.09 -13.96 -13.73
N ARG A 48 -13.20 -14.47 -13.18
CA ARG A 48 -13.25 -15.16 -11.87
C ARG A 48 -13.74 -16.61 -11.99
N PRO A 49 -13.01 -17.51 -12.68
CA PRO A 49 -13.47 -18.88 -12.88
C PRO A 49 -13.56 -19.71 -11.59
N SER A 50 -12.73 -19.43 -10.58
CA SER A 50 -12.58 -20.31 -9.41
C SER A 50 -12.28 -19.56 -8.10
N GLY A 51 -12.53 -18.24 -8.03
CA GLY A 51 -12.16 -17.45 -6.85
C GLY A 51 -12.83 -16.09 -6.74
N ARG A 52 -12.65 -15.44 -5.58
CA ARG A 52 -13.15 -14.06 -5.33
C ARG A 52 -12.35 -12.99 -6.09
N THR A 53 -11.08 -13.26 -6.39
CA THR A 53 -10.18 -12.32 -7.06
C THR A 53 -10.14 -12.59 -8.57
N PRO A 54 -10.12 -11.53 -9.40
CA PRO A 54 -9.97 -11.69 -10.85
C PRO A 54 -8.60 -12.26 -11.20
N ASP A 55 -8.57 -13.23 -12.11
CA ASP A 55 -7.37 -13.86 -12.62
C ASP A 55 -6.64 -12.92 -13.59
N LEU A 56 -5.43 -12.51 -13.19
CA LEU A 56 -4.55 -11.66 -13.99
C LEU A 56 -4.13 -12.30 -15.30
N HIS A 57 -4.00 -13.62 -15.36
CA HIS A 57 -3.57 -14.30 -16.59
C HIS A 57 -4.66 -14.23 -17.67
N ARG A 58 -5.93 -14.36 -17.28
CA ARG A 58 -7.07 -14.15 -18.18
C ARG A 58 -7.21 -12.69 -18.60
N LEU A 59 -6.98 -11.75 -17.68
CA LEU A 59 -6.98 -10.33 -17.99
C LEU A 59 -5.89 -9.97 -19.02
N ALA A 60 -4.69 -10.52 -18.86
CA ALA A 60 -3.58 -10.40 -19.80
C ALA A 60 -3.95 -10.90 -21.21
N GLN A 61 -4.59 -12.07 -21.29
CA GLN A 61 -5.07 -12.61 -22.56
C GLN A 61 -6.12 -11.72 -23.24
N LEU A 62 -7.13 -11.25 -22.50
CA LEU A 62 -8.19 -10.38 -23.03
C LEU A 62 -7.66 -9.03 -23.50
N THR A 63 -6.63 -8.51 -22.83
CA THR A 63 -6.07 -7.18 -23.10
C THR A 63 -4.82 -7.21 -23.97
N ASN A 64 -4.50 -8.38 -24.56
CA ASN A 64 -3.27 -8.65 -25.32
C ASN A 64 -2.01 -8.05 -24.65
N SER A 65 -1.97 -8.12 -23.32
CA SER A 65 -0.95 -7.51 -22.47
C SER A 65 -0.23 -8.60 -21.70
N THR A 66 0.99 -8.32 -21.21
CA THR A 66 1.69 -9.27 -20.35
C THR A 66 1.23 -9.13 -18.91
N VAL A 67 1.24 -10.24 -18.16
CA VAL A 67 0.91 -10.24 -16.73
C VAL A 67 1.82 -9.28 -15.96
N ASP A 68 3.09 -9.16 -16.34
CA ASP A 68 4.05 -8.24 -15.71
C ASP A 68 3.73 -6.77 -15.99
N ALA A 69 3.27 -6.43 -17.20
CA ALA A 69 2.83 -5.07 -17.50
C ALA A 69 1.61 -4.68 -16.64
N LEU A 70 0.65 -5.59 -16.49
CA LEU A 70 -0.51 -5.38 -15.64
C LEU A 70 -0.12 -5.27 -14.15
N ARG A 71 0.80 -6.10 -13.66
CA ARG A 71 1.34 -5.99 -12.29
C ARG A 71 2.03 -4.67 -12.04
N ARG A 72 2.75 -4.12 -13.02
CA ARG A 72 3.41 -2.81 -12.91
C ARG A 72 2.40 -1.66 -12.90
N ALA A 73 1.37 -1.72 -13.72
CA ALA A 73 0.38 -0.65 -13.83
C ALA A 73 -0.63 -0.63 -12.68
N LEU A 74 -1.13 -1.81 -12.30
CA LEU A 74 -2.20 -1.99 -11.30
C LEU A 74 -1.59 -2.24 -9.91
N PRO A 75 -1.90 -1.42 -8.89
CA PRO A 75 -1.34 -1.56 -7.55
C PRO A 75 -1.96 -2.74 -6.77
N ASP A 76 -3.22 -3.09 -7.05
CA ASP A 76 -3.96 -4.15 -6.36
C ASP A 76 -3.69 -5.56 -6.93
N ALA A 77 -2.77 -5.67 -7.90
CA ALA A 77 -2.43 -6.91 -8.58
C ALA A 77 -1.70 -7.91 -7.66
N PRO A 78 -2.22 -9.15 -7.50
CA PRO A 78 -1.53 -10.17 -6.71
C PRO A 78 -0.19 -10.57 -7.34
N GLY A 79 0.81 -10.80 -6.48
CA GLY A 79 2.14 -11.22 -6.90
C GLY A 79 2.96 -10.11 -7.56
N ARG A 80 2.75 -8.85 -7.17
CA ARG A 80 3.69 -7.77 -7.47
C ARG A 80 5.07 -8.13 -6.92
N VAL A 81 5.91 -8.66 -7.79
CA VAL A 81 7.35 -8.66 -7.57
C VAL A 81 7.80 -7.23 -7.84
N ASN A 82 8.55 -6.63 -6.92
CA ASN A 82 9.22 -5.35 -7.17
C ASN A 82 10.34 -5.57 -8.20
N THR A 83 9.99 -5.89 -9.45
CA THR A 83 10.93 -6.26 -10.52
C THR A 83 11.49 -5.03 -11.24
N ASP A 84 11.74 -3.96 -10.50
CA ASP A 84 12.49 -2.82 -10.98
C ASP A 84 13.86 -2.85 -10.27
N PRO A 85 14.94 -3.34 -10.91
CA PRO A 85 16.28 -3.29 -10.31
C PRO A 85 16.73 -1.84 -10.06
N ASN A 86 16.13 -0.87 -10.77
CA ASN A 86 16.36 0.57 -10.59
C ASN A 86 15.37 1.28 -9.65
N ARG A 87 14.35 0.61 -9.10
CA ARG A 87 13.58 1.12 -7.94
C ARG A 87 14.17 0.69 -6.61
N THR A 88 15.47 0.41 -6.58
CA THR A 88 16.29 0.42 -5.36
C THR A 88 16.52 1.87 -4.91
N GLY A 89 15.44 2.65 -4.84
CA GLY A 89 15.39 4.05 -4.44
C GLY A 89 14.26 4.23 -3.42
N PRO A 90 14.49 4.94 -2.31
CA PRO A 90 13.71 4.87 -1.08
C PRO A 90 12.43 5.69 -1.16
N PHE A 91 11.60 5.50 -2.18
CA PHE A 91 10.23 5.95 -2.11
C PHE A 91 9.44 4.88 -1.41
N PRO A 92 8.93 5.17 -0.20
CA PRO A 92 8.33 4.16 0.62
C PRO A 92 7.14 3.62 -0.16
N GLN A 93 7.17 2.31 -0.42
CA GLN A 93 5.95 1.51 -0.33
C GLN A 93 5.16 2.11 0.82
N ARG A 94 3.87 2.41 0.63
CA ARG A 94 2.99 2.66 1.77
C ARG A 94 3.25 1.47 2.67
N VAL A 95 4.11 1.70 3.66
CA VAL A 95 4.53 0.70 4.62
C VAL A 95 3.19 0.25 5.12
N ASP A 96 2.87 -1.03 4.88
CA ASP A 96 1.97 -1.76 5.75
C ASP A 96 2.18 -1.14 7.10
N ARG A 97 1.14 -0.44 7.57
CA ARG A 97 1.17 0.47 8.71
C ARG A 97 1.53 -0.45 9.87
N ALA A 98 2.82 -0.73 10.02
CA ALA A 98 3.33 -1.83 10.77
C ALA A 98 2.98 -1.43 12.17
N LEU A 99 1.88 -2.03 12.62
CA LEU A 99 1.27 -1.74 13.88
C LEU A 99 2.43 -1.91 14.86
N PRO A 100 2.80 -0.84 15.61
CA PRO A 100 3.96 -0.93 16.48
C PRO A 100 3.81 -2.18 17.33
N SER A 101 4.91 -2.91 17.54
CA SER A 101 4.90 -4.09 18.41
C SER A 101 4.17 -3.71 19.69
N LEU A 102 3.47 -4.66 20.33
CA LEU A 102 2.68 -4.35 21.52
C LEU A 102 3.54 -3.62 22.57
N ASN A 103 4.82 -4.00 22.68
CA ASN A 103 5.80 -3.32 23.53
C ASN A 103 6.11 -1.88 23.08
N ASP A 104 6.32 -1.66 21.77
CA ASP A 104 6.56 -0.33 21.21
C ASP A 104 5.38 0.63 21.44
N ARG A 105 4.14 0.09 21.49
CA ARG A 105 2.94 0.88 21.78
C ARG A 105 2.90 1.32 23.24
N VAL A 106 3.20 0.41 24.16
CA VAL A 106 3.23 0.73 25.60
C VAL A 106 4.30 1.79 25.86
N ASP A 107 5.49 1.62 25.30
CA ASP A 107 6.57 2.61 25.41
C ASP A 107 6.19 3.96 24.79
N LEU A 108 5.50 3.96 23.64
CA LEU A 108 5.02 5.19 23.00
C LEU A 108 3.98 5.91 23.87
N LEU A 109 3.04 5.18 24.48
CA LEU A 109 2.03 5.75 25.38
C LEU A 109 2.68 6.33 26.64
N LEU A 110 3.69 5.65 27.20
CA LEU A 110 4.45 6.13 28.35
C LEU A 110 5.23 7.41 27.99
N ALA A 111 5.89 7.42 26.82
CA ALA A 111 6.61 8.59 26.31
C ALA A 111 5.69 9.78 26.02
N LEU A 112 4.47 9.53 25.54
CA LEU A 112 3.43 10.56 25.36
C LEU A 112 2.97 11.14 26.70
N GLY A 113 2.71 10.31 27.70
CA GLY A 113 2.37 10.75 29.05
C GLY A 113 3.48 11.63 29.67
N ASP A 114 4.72 11.18 29.55
CA ASP A 114 5.91 11.92 30.02
C ASP A 114 6.05 13.28 29.29
N ALA A 115 5.88 13.30 27.97
CA ALA A 115 5.95 14.53 27.18
C ALA A 115 4.83 15.52 27.53
N LEU A 116 3.63 15.02 27.81
CA LEU A 116 2.47 15.83 28.20
C LEU A 116 2.61 16.41 29.61
N GLN A 117 3.07 15.61 30.58
CA GLN A 117 3.13 16.02 31.98
C GLN A 117 4.37 16.85 32.31
N ASN A 118 5.54 16.44 31.80
CA ASN A 118 6.83 16.99 32.24
C ASN A 118 7.51 17.84 31.18
N GLY A 119 6.97 17.90 29.95
CA GLY A 119 7.54 18.66 28.85
C GLY A 119 9.00 18.30 28.55
N VAL A 120 9.30 17.00 28.53
CA VAL A 120 10.66 16.47 28.42
C VAL A 120 11.25 16.70 27.03
N HIS A 121 12.53 17.11 26.98
CA HIS A 121 13.26 17.34 25.75
C HIS A 121 13.57 16.02 25.01
N ARG A 122 13.68 16.07 23.67
CA ARG A 122 13.89 14.92 22.77
C ARG A 122 14.98 13.93 23.21
N ASN A 123 16.07 14.44 23.78
CA ASN A 123 17.20 13.62 24.21
C ASN A 123 16.91 12.86 25.51
N ALA A 124 16.04 13.38 26.37
CA ALA A 124 15.61 12.69 27.58
C ALA A 124 14.70 11.51 27.25
N LEU A 125 13.72 11.69 26.36
CA LEU A 125 12.86 10.60 25.87
C LEU A 125 13.66 9.50 25.18
N ARG A 126 14.66 9.86 24.38
CA ARG A 126 15.53 8.89 23.70
C ARG A 126 16.40 8.08 24.67
N ARG A 127 16.82 8.68 25.80
CA ARG A 127 17.59 7.97 26.84
C ARG A 127 16.70 7.03 27.65
N ARG A 128 15.47 7.45 27.96
CA ARG A 128 14.50 6.64 28.73
C ARG A 128 13.92 5.49 27.90
N PHE A 129 13.69 5.72 26.62
CA PHE A 129 13.09 4.75 25.71
C PHE A 129 14.01 4.50 24.52
N PRO A 130 15.09 3.71 24.68
CA PRO A 130 16.06 3.47 23.61
C PRO A 130 15.47 2.63 22.47
N GLN A 131 14.42 1.85 22.74
CA GLN A 131 13.73 1.01 21.75
C GLN A 131 12.78 1.81 20.85
N LEU A 132 12.36 3.00 21.28
CA LEU A 132 11.49 3.85 20.48
C LEU A 132 12.23 4.46 19.29
N ASN A 133 11.73 4.15 18.09
CA ASN A 133 12.24 4.75 16.87
C ASN A 133 12.09 6.28 16.90
N ARG A 134 12.99 7.00 16.21
CA ARG A 134 13.02 8.48 16.13
C ARG A 134 11.67 9.09 15.72
N ARG A 135 10.88 8.36 14.94
CA ARG A 135 9.52 8.76 14.52
C ARG A 135 8.54 8.79 15.70
N HIS A 136 8.57 7.80 16.58
CA HIS A 136 7.72 7.73 17.78
C HIS A 136 8.04 8.85 18.77
N ILE A 137 9.31 9.13 18.97
CA ILE A 137 9.75 10.26 19.81
C ILE A 137 9.27 11.60 19.23
N ARG A 138 9.33 11.77 17.90
CA ARG A 138 8.81 12.98 17.24
C ARG A 138 7.30 13.10 17.42
N LEU A 139 6.56 12.00 17.31
CA LEU A 139 5.11 11.97 17.51
C LEU A 139 4.75 12.32 18.96
N ALA A 140 5.48 11.79 19.94
CA ALA A 140 5.29 12.15 21.35
C ALA A 140 5.50 13.67 21.59
N LEU A 141 6.54 14.25 20.99
CA LEU A 141 6.84 15.67 21.11
C LEU A 141 5.86 16.58 20.35
N GLN A 142 5.22 16.10 19.28
CA GLN A 142 4.18 16.87 18.58
C GLN A 142 2.97 17.18 19.45
N HIS A 143 2.70 16.31 20.43
CA HIS A 143 1.61 16.48 21.37
C HIS A 143 2.04 17.20 22.66
N GLN A 144 3.30 17.61 22.78
CA GLN A 144 3.77 18.35 23.95
C GLN A 144 2.99 19.67 24.09
N PRO A 145 2.45 19.99 25.28
CA PRO A 145 1.79 21.26 25.50
C PRO A 145 2.81 22.36 25.24
N ARG A 146 2.40 23.41 24.49
CA ARG A 146 3.23 24.59 24.24
C ARG A 146 3.64 25.15 25.60
N GLN A 147 4.88 24.92 26.00
CA GLN A 147 5.40 25.51 27.22
C GLN A 147 5.37 27.02 27.03
N HIS A 148 4.44 27.68 27.71
CA HIS A 148 4.46 29.11 27.92
C HIS A 148 5.81 29.41 28.58
N ARG A 149 6.74 30.02 27.85
CA ARG A 149 7.94 30.60 28.45
C ARG A 149 7.47 31.53 29.56
N PRO A 150 7.93 31.38 30.81
CA PRO A 150 7.77 32.46 31.77
C PRO A 150 8.50 33.67 31.19
N HIS A 151 7.75 34.76 30.99
CA HIS A 151 8.36 36.07 30.77
C HIS A 151 9.12 36.41 32.05
N HIS A 152 10.43 36.17 32.03
CA HIS A 152 11.32 36.75 33.03
C HIS A 152 11.24 38.27 32.86
N LEU A 153 10.45 38.90 33.74
CA LEU A 153 10.60 40.31 34.06
C LEU A 153 11.94 40.47 34.76
N LYS A 154 12.77 41.29 34.12
CA LYS A 154 13.93 42.07 34.59
C LYS A 154 14.47 41.77 35.99
#